data_AF-A0A0M1PA18-F1
#
_entry.id   AF-A0A0M1PA18-F1
#
_cell.length_a   1.000
_cell.length_b   1.000
_cell.length_c   1.000
_cell.angle_alpha   90.00
_cell.angle_beta   90.00
_cell.angle_gamma   90.00
#
_symmetry.space_group_name_H-M   'P 1'
#
loop_
_entity.id
_entity.type
_entity.pdbx_description
1 polymer ?
#
loop_
_entity_poly.entity_id
_entity_poly.type
_entity_poly.pdbx_seq_one_letter_code
_entity_poly.pdbx_strand_id
1 'polypeptide(L)'
;MSASTLRNYEAKGLIPPAERSPNGYRMYTLQHEMYLACIQAMAPAFGMEVTTGVLHSLLRSEWDKALWIVREKEVILYEEKKKVEQLKKELEEYFNTGQGFSNEKRFSIHEVSSQTGVQKTAIRYWEKDGFFTAERNPENDYRLYNETDLVKIKFIQVLQNCVYSEDTVALKQSIKMLDQYNVEEISKLSDQVITYLNKTIRSQMQAMAPLCELVDFITS
;
A
#
# COMPACT_ATOMS: atom_id res chain seq x y z
N MET A 1 25.86 -0.64 -1.79
CA MET A 1 25.12 -1.77 -2.40
C MET A 1 26.08 -2.92 -2.66
N SER A 2 25.72 -4.18 -2.38
CA SER A 2 26.66 -5.30 -2.48
C SER A 2 26.70 -5.89 -3.89
N ALA A 3 27.81 -6.55 -4.25
CA ALA A 3 27.93 -7.27 -5.52
C ALA A 3 26.89 -8.42 -5.66
N SER A 4 26.38 -8.96 -4.56
CA SER A 4 25.31 -9.98 -4.58
C SER A 4 23.95 -9.40 -4.97
N THR A 5 23.63 -8.16 -4.58
CA THR A 5 22.39 -7.47 -4.97
C THR A 5 22.35 -7.18 -6.46
N LEU A 6 23.46 -6.66 -7.04
CA LEU A 6 23.52 -6.44 -8.49
C LEU A 6 23.31 -7.73 -9.29
N ARG A 7 23.93 -8.84 -8.86
CA ARG A 7 23.73 -10.16 -9.48
C ARG A 7 22.27 -10.63 -9.39
N ASN A 8 21.58 -10.33 -8.29
CA ASN A 8 20.16 -10.68 -8.14
C ASN A 8 19.28 -9.90 -9.12
N TYR A 9 19.53 -8.59 -9.26
CA TYR A 9 18.80 -7.74 -10.20
C TYR A 9 19.07 -8.10 -11.66
N GLU A 10 20.32 -8.41 -12.01
CA GLU A 10 20.69 -8.95 -13.32
C GLU A 10 19.98 -10.29 -13.60
N ALA A 11 19.99 -11.21 -12.64
CA ALA A 11 19.32 -12.52 -12.77
C ALA A 11 17.79 -12.41 -12.91
N LYS A 12 17.19 -11.37 -12.34
CA LYS A 12 15.75 -11.05 -12.49
C LYS A 12 15.44 -10.22 -13.73
N GLY A 13 16.46 -9.87 -14.52
CA GLY A 13 16.32 -9.03 -15.70
C GLY A 13 15.83 -7.62 -15.38
N LEU A 14 16.16 -7.07 -14.20
CA LEU A 14 15.81 -5.70 -13.82
C LEU A 14 16.81 -4.67 -14.33
N ILE A 15 18.01 -5.13 -14.68
CA ILE A 15 19.09 -4.32 -15.26
C ILE A 15 19.62 -5.04 -16.52
N PRO A 16 20.25 -4.32 -17.46
CA PRO A 16 20.89 -4.93 -18.62
C PRO A 16 21.93 -5.99 -18.22
N PRO A 17 22.19 -6.99 -19.09
CA PRO A 17 23.25 -7.96 -18.84
C PRO A 17 24.62 -7.28 -18.85
N ALA A 18 25.40 -7.47 -17.79
CA ALA A 18 26.74 -6.92 -17.70
C ALA A 18 27.71 -7.68 -18.61
N GLU A 19 28.48 -6.94 -19.41
CA GLU A 19 29.59 -7.51 -20.16
C GLU A 19 30.65 -8.09 -19.23
N ARG A 20 31.48 -9.00 -19.75
CA ARG A 20 32.60 -9.57 -19.01
C ARG A 20 33.92 -9.02 -19.50
N SER A 21 34.80 -8.68 -18.56
CA SER A 21 36.18 -8.32 -18.84
C SER A 21 36.96 -9.53 -19.37
N PRO A 22 38.16 -9.31 -19.96
CA PRO A 22 39.05 -10.41 -20.39
C PRO A 22 39.38 -11.40 -19.27
N ASN A 23 39.37 -10.94 -18.01
CA ASN A 23 39.62 -11.76 -16.82
C ASN A 23 38.34 -12.41 -16.26
N GLY A 24 37.21 -12.32 -16.98
CA GLY A 24 35.94 -12.97 -16.62
C GLY A 24 35.07 -12.22 -15.60
N TYR A 25 35.47 -11.02 -15.16
CA TYR A 25 34.70 -10.22 -14.20
C TYR A 25 33.60 -9.41 -14.89
N ARG A 26 32.43 -9.25 -14.25
CA ARG A 26 31.34 -8.39 -14.75
C ARG A 26 31.75 -6.92 -14.74
N MET A 27 31.44 -6.21 -15.82
CA MET A 27 31.66 -4.78 -15.97
C MET A 27 30.32 -4.06 -15.91
N TYR A 28 30.11 -3.31 -14.83
CA TYR A 28 28.93 -2.45 -14.69
C TYR A 28 29.27 -1.06 -15.24
N THR A 29 28.38 -0.55 -16.08
CA THR A 29 28.52 0.73 -16.80
C THR A 29 27.60 1.79 -16.19
N LEU A 30 27.72 3.05 -16.66
CA LEU A 30 26.80 4.14 -16.29
C LEU A 30 25.33 3.76 -16.50
N GLN A 31 25.00 3.00 -17.56
CA GLN A 31 23.65 2.50 -17.77
C GLN A 31 23.16 1.68 -16.57
N HIS A 32 24.00 0.80 -16.03
CA HIS A 32 23.64 0.01 -14.84
C HIS A 32 23.43 0.91 -13.63
N GLU A 33 24.22 1.97 -13.45
CA GLU A 33 24.03 2.93 -12.38
C GLU A 33 22.68 3.65 -12.48
N MET A 34 22.26 4.06 -13.68
CA MET A 34 20.94 4.68 -13.92
C MET A 34 19.79 3.73 -13.57
N TYR A 35 19.85 2.47 -14.02
CA TYR A 35 18.86 1.46 -13.64
C TYR A 35 18.81 1.25 -12.13
N LEU A 36 19.96 1.23 -11.46
CA LEU A 36 20.03 1.03 -10.00
C LEU A 36 19.50 2.24 -9.23
N ALA A 37 19.78 3.47 -9.68
CA ALA A 37 19.19 4.68 -9.10
C ALA A 37 17.66 4.65 -9.23
N CYS A 38 17.15 4.24 -10.38
CA CYS A 38 15.72 4.06 -10.61
C CYS A 38 15.12 2.99 -9.66
N ILE A 39 15.77 1.83 -9.50
CA ILE A 39 15.32 0.78 -8.55
C ILE A 39 15.29 1.32 -7.13
N GLN A 40 16.35 1.99 -6.69
CA GLN A 40 16.48 2.50 -5.33
C GLN A 40 15.43 3.56 -4.99
N ALA A 41 15.02 4.37 -5.97
CA ALA A 41 13.98 5.37 -5.78
C ALA A 41 12.56 4.78 -5.90
N MET A 42 12.32 3.91 -6.88
CA MET A 42 10.98 3.40 -7.15
C MET A 42 10.55 2.29 -6.18
N ALA A 43 11.45 1.41 -5.77
CA ALA A 43 11.07 0.25 -4.94
C ALA A 43 10.42 0.65 -3.59
N PRO A 44 10.94 1.64 -2.84
CA PRO A 44 10.28 2.11 -1.62
C PRO A 44 8.97 2.87 -1.88
N ALA A 45 8.86 3.56 -3.02
CA ALA A 45 7.73 4.46 -3.32
C ALA A 45 6.52 3.75 -3.96
N PHE A 46 6.80 2.80 -4.85
CA PHE A 46 5.79 2.08 -5.64
C PHE A 46 5.70 0.59 -5.28
N GLY A 47 6.72 0.05 -4.61
CA GLY A 47 6.86 -1.38 -4.34
C GLY A 47 7.65 -2.11 -5.43
N MET A 48 8.21 -3.27 -5.07
CA MET A 48 9.06 -4.06 -5.97
C MET A 48 8.31 -4.62 -7.19
N GLU A 49 7.02 -4.93 -7.06
CA GLU A 49 6.20 -5.44 -8.17
C GLU A 49 6.06 -4.41 -9.28
N VAL A 50 5.61 -3.19 -8.94
CA VAL A 50 5.48 -2.06 -9.87
C VAL A 50 6.85 -1.70 -10.47
N THR A 51 7.88 -1.60 -9.63
CA THR A 51 9.26 -1.31 -10.07
C THR A 51 9.74 -2.33 -11.09
N THR A 52 9.47 -3.62 -10.86
CA THR A 52 9.85 -4.70 -11.79
C THR A 52 9.11 -4.54 -13.13
N GLY A 53 7.79 -4.33 -13.10
CA GLY A 53 6.99 -4.15 -14.31
C GLY A 53 7.43 -2.94 -15.15
N VAL A 54 7.78 -1.83 -14.50
CA VAL A 54 8.32 -0.63 -15.14
C VAL A 54 9.65 -0.95 -15.83
N LEU A 55 10.63 -1.51 -15.13
CA LEU A 55 11.96 -1.77 -15.69
C LEU A 55 11.93 -2.81 -16.81
N HIS A 56 11.10 -3.85 -16.69
CA HIS A 56 10.88 -4.80 -17.78
C HIS A 56 10.30 -4.15 -19.02
N SER A 57 9.41 -3.17 -18.86
CA SER A 57 8.85 -2.41 -19.99
C SER A 57 9.92 -1.51 -20.62
N LEU A 58 10.75 -0.84 -19.81
CA LEU A 58 11.86 -0.02 -20.30
C LEU A 58 12.92 -0.83 -21.08
N LEU A 59 13.28 -2.03 -20.60
CA LEU A 59 14.21 -2.92 -21.29
C LEU A 59 13.69 -3.42 -22.65
N ARG A 60 12.36 -3.34 -22.88
CA ARG A 60 11.71 -3.66 -24.16
C ARG A 60 11.41 -2.42 -25.01
N SER A 61 11.88 -1.25 -24.58
CA SER A 61 11.58 0.05 -25.22
C SER A 61 10.08 0.38 -25.24
N GLU A 62 9.30 -0.15 -24.28
CA GLU A 62 7.87 0.11 -24.10
C GLU A 62 7.65 1.20 -23.04
N TRP A 63 8.15 2.42 -23.26
CA TRP A 63 8.10 3.50 -22.25
C TRP A 63 6.68 3.94 -21.90
N ASP A 64 5.76 4.00 -22.87
CA ASP A 64 4.37 4.40 -22.60
C ASP A 64 3.70 3.45 -21.62
N LYS A 65 4.00 2.15 -21.75
CA LYS A 65 3.51 1.11 -20.86
C LYS A 65 4.10 1.24 -19.45
N ALA A 66 5.39 1.54 -19.34
CA ALA A 66 6.02 1.84 -18.06
C ALA A 66 5.31 3.00 -17.34
N LEU A 67 4.99 4.08 -18.06
CA LEU A 67 4.27 5.22 -17.49
C LEU A 67 2.85 4.87 -17.08
N TRP A 68 2.11 4.06 -17.85
CA TRP A 68 0.79 3.60 -17.46
C TRP A 68 0.78 2.75 -16.19
N ILE A 69 1.79 1.88 -16.00
CA ILE A 69 1.97 1.12 -14.76
C ILE A 69 2.14 2.05 -13.55
N VAL A 70 2.92 3.13 -13.71
CA VAL A 70 3.10 4.14 -12.66
C VAL A 70 1.77 4.85 -12.36
N ARG A 71 1.06 5.30 -13.40
CA ARG A 71 -0.21 6.02 -13.24
C ARG A 71 -1.27 5.18 -12.56
N GLU A 72 -1.37 3.89 -12.89
CA GLU A 72 -2.29 2.97 -12.22
C GLU A 72 -2.04 2.95 -10.70
N LYS A 73 -0.77 2.89 -10.28
CA LYS A 73 -0.42 2.89 -8.86
C LYS A 73 -0.73 4.22 -8.16
N GLU A 74 -0.58 5.35 -8.84
CA GLU A 74 -0.94 6.67 -8.31
C GLU A 74 -2.47 6.82 -8.16
N VAL A 75 -3.25 6.31 -9.11
CA VAL A 75 -4.72 6.29 -9.02
C VAL A 75 -5.16 5.50 -7.80
N ILE A 76 -4.59 4.31 -7.57
CA ILE A 76 -4.87 3.51 -6.37
C ILE A 76 -4.55 4.31 -5.09
N LEU A 77 -3.39 4.98 -5.02
CA LEU A 77 -3.04 5.78 -3.84
C LEU A 77 -4.06 6.91 -3.58
N TYR A 78 -4.54 7.56 -4.65
CA TYR A 78 -5.54 8.61 -4.55
C TYR A 78 -6.91 8.09 -4.11
N GLU A 79 -7.31 6.90 -4.57
CA GLU A 79 -8.52 6.22 -4.11
C GLU A 79 -8.43 5.87 -2.62
N GLU A 80 -7.28 5.37 -2.16
CA GLU A 80 -7.08 5.11 -0.72
C GLU A 80 -7.14 6.38 0.12
N LYS A 81 -6.56 7.49 -0.37
CA LYS A 81 -6.70 8.81 0.27
C LYS A 81 -8.16 9.19 0.43
N LYS A 82 -8.97 9.07 -0.63
CA LYS A 82 -10.40 9.39 -0.58
C LYS A 82 -11.15 8.57 0.46
N LYS A 83 -10.86 7.27 0.56
CA LYS A 83 -11.51 6.39 1.55
C LYS A 83 -11.23 6.83 2.98
N VAL A 84 -9.98 7.18 3.30
CA VAL A 84 -9.61 7.65 4.65
C VAL A 84 -10.18 9.02 4.96
N GLU A 85 -10.18 9.95 4.00
CA GLU A 85 -10.79 11.27 4.19
C GLU A 85 -12.29 11.19 4.41
N GLN A 86 -12.97 10.31 3.69
CA GLN A 86 -14.40 10.04 3.88
C GLN A 86 -14.66 9.46 5.27
N LEU A 87 -13.85 8.48 5.72
CA LEU A 87 -13.95 7.94 7.07
C LEU A 87 -13.73 9.03 8.14
N LYS A 88 -12.73 9.90 7.94
CA LYS A 88 -12.46 11.02 8.86
C LYS A 88 -13.66 11.96 8.96
N LYS A 89 -14.27 12.30 7.82
CA LYS A 89 -15.46 13.15 7.78
C LYS A 89 -16.65 12.52 8.52
N GLU A 90 -16.88 11.22 8.33
CA GLU A 90 -17.92 10.48 9.06
C GLU A 90 -17.70 10.59 10.58
N LEU A 91 -16.46 10.43 11.05
CA LEU A 91 -16.11 10.54 12.48
C LEU A 91 -16.33 11.96 13.03
N GLU A 92 -15.97 12.99 12.28
CA GLU A 92 -16.20 14.39 12.65
C GLU A 92 -17.70 14.70 12.77
N GLU A 93 -18.53 14.15 11.88
CA GLU A 93 -19.99 14.27 11.95
C GLU A 93 -20.56 13.57 13.20
N TYR A 94 -20.06 12.39 13.56
CA TYR A 94 -20.42 11.71 14.81
C TYR A 94 -20.09 12.55 16.05
N PHE A 95 -18.91 13.15 16.10
CA PHE A 95 -18.53 14.05 17.20
C PHE A 95 -19.45 15.28 17.29
N ASN A 96 -19.73 15.93 16.16
CA ASN A 96 -20.51 17.16 16.14
C ASN A 96 -21.99 16.95 16.46
N THR A 97 -22.54 15.78 16.13
CA THR A 97 -23.94 15.43 16.41
C THR A 97 -24.15 14.84 17.81
N GLY A 98 -23.08 14.57 18.55
CA GLY A 98 -23.14 13.89 19.85
C GLY A 98 -23.59 12.42 19.76
N GLN A 99 -23.75 11.88 18.55
CA GLN A 99 -23.98 10.46 18.32
C GLN A 99 -22.60 9.79 18.34
N GLY A 100 -22.18 9.29 19.50
CA GLY A 100 -21.05 8.37 19.56
C GLY A 100 -21.37 7.07 18.82
N PHE A 101 -20.36 6.21 18.63
CA PHE A 101 -20.63 4.85 18.17
C PHE A 101 -21.63 4.17 19.12
N SER A 102 -22.62 3.51 18.54
CA SER A 102 -23.63 2.79 19.29
C SER A 102 -23.08 1.43 19.70
N ASN A 103 -23.08 1.17 21.01
CA ASN A 103 -22.72 -0.14 21.53
C ASN A 103 -23.75 -1.24 21.19
N GLU A 104 -24.92 -0.87 20.67
CA GLU A 104 -26.01 -1.82 20.36
C GLU A 104 -26.04 -2.23 18.89
N LYS A 105 -25.50 -1.39 17.99
CA LYS A 105 -25.50 -1.69 16.57
C LYS A 105 -24.61 -2.89 16.28
N ARG A 106 -25.19 -3.86 15.57
CA ARG A 106 -24.50 -5.07 15.13
C ARG A 106 -24.79 -5.29 13.65
N PHE A 107 -23.76 -5.71 12.92
CA PHE A 107 -23.81 -5.99 11.50
C PHE A 107 -23.46 -7.45 11.24
N SER A 108 -24.25 -8.09 10.40
CA SER A 108 -23.88 -9.37 9.81
C SER A 108 -22.70 -9.21 8.86
N ILE A 109 -21.98 -10.30 8.57
CA ILE A 109 -20.91 -10.28 7.56
C ILE A 109 -21.40 -9.81 6.18
N HIS A 110 -22.68 -9.98 5.88
CA HIS A 110 -23.24 -9.54 4.61
C HIS A 110 -23.38 -8.02 4.56
N GLU A 111 -23.86 -7.41 5.62
CA GLU A 111 -23.97 -5.95 5.74
C GLU A 111 -22.59 -5.31 5.73
N VAL A 112 -21.62 -5.86 6.48
CA VAL A 112 -20.23 -5.37 6.46
C VAL A 112 -19.65 -5.42 5.06
N SER A 113 -19.82 -6.54 4.35
CA SER A 113 -19.34 -6.69 2.98
C SER A 113 -20.01 -5.71 2.02
N SER A 114 -21.32 -5.47 2.18
CA SER A 114 -22.06 -4.52 1.35
C SER A 114 -21.66 -3.06 1.61
N GLN A 115 -21.39 -2.69 2.87
CA GLN A 115 -21.06 -1.31 3.25
C GLN A 115 -19.60 -0.95 2.94
N THR A 116 -18.68 -1.91 3.06
CA THR A 116 -17.24 -1.68 2.85
C THR A 116 -16.76 -2.06 1.45
N GLY A 117 -17.57 -2.80 0.69
CA GLY A 117 -17.17 -3.40 -0.59
C GLY A 117 -16.15 -4.54 -0.45
N VAL A 118 -15.74 -4.90 0.77
CA VAL A 118 -14.76 -5.97 1.01
C VAL A 118 -15.46 -7.33 0.89
N GLN A 119 -14.79 -8.28 0.25
CA GLN A 119 -15.31 -9.66 0.15
C GLN A 119 -15.38 -10.34 1.52
N LYS A 120 -16.46 -11.12 1.75
CA LYS A 120 -16.67 -11.90 2.99
C LYS A 120 -15.47 -12.80 3.34
N THR A 121 -14.78 -13.34 2.35
CA THR A 121 -13.57 -14.16 2.51
C THR A 121 -12.41 -13.36 3.12
N ALA A 122 -12.18 -12.13 2.64
CA ALA A 122 -11.16 -11.24 3.18
C ALA A 122 -11.48 -10.79 4.61
N ILE A 123 -12.75 -10.49 4.92
CA ILE A 123 -13.19 -10.15 6.28
C ILE A 123 -12.86 -11.30 7.26
N ARG A 124 -13.19 -12.53 6.88
CA ARG A 124 -12.87 -13.73 7.70
C ARG A 124 -11.36 -13.95 7.84
N TYR A 125 -10.60 -13.65 6.80
CA TYR A 125 -9.15 -13.74 6.83
C TYR A 125 -8.56 -12.72 7.84
N TRP A 126 -9.04 -11.47 7.85
CA TRP A 126 -8.57 -10.47 8.82
C TRP A 126 -9.03 -10.74 10.26
N GLU A 127 -10.23 -11.31 10.45
CA GLU A 127 -10.68 -11.83 11.74
C GLU A 127 -9.71 -12.90 12.25
N LYS A 128 -9.33 -13.87 11.40
CA LYS A 128 -8.36 -14.92 11.73
C LYS A 128 -6.96 -14.37 12.02
N ASP A 129 -6.52 -13.33 11.30
CA ASP A 129 -5.25 -12.63 11.52
C ASP A 129 -5.26 -11.74 12.78
N GLY A 130 -6.38 -11.71 13.51
CA GLY A 130 -6.52 -11.04 14.80
C GLY A 130 -6.62 -9.52 14.70
N PHE A 131 -7.15 -9.00 13.59
CA PHE A 131 -7.44 -7.55 13.50
C PHE A 131 -8.66 -7.16 14.32
N PHE A 132 -9.65 -8.04 14.41
CA PHE A 132 -10.87 -7.89 15.18
C PHE A 132 -11.45 -9.27 15.45
N THR A 133 -12.37 -9.35 16.41
CA THR A 133 -13.05 -10.59 16.78
C THR A 133 -14.55 -10.35 16.71
N ALA A 134 -15.22 -11.07 15.82
CA ALA A 134 -16.67 -11.00 15.72
C ALA A 134 -17.33 -11.55 16.99
N GLU A 135 -18.33 -10.84 17.49
CA GLU A 135 -19.24 -11.37 18.49
C GLU A 135 -20.11 -12.46 17.86
N ARG A 136 -20.68 -13.33 18.70
CA ARG A 136 -21.60 -14.38 18.27
C ARG A 136 -22.99 -14.08 18.76
N ASN A 137 -23.97 -14.13 17.86
CA ASN A 137 -25.36 -14.01 18.22
C ASN A 137 -25.74 -15.20 19.12
N PRO A 138 -26.26 -14.97 20.34
CA PRO A 138 -26.59 -16.05 21.27
C PRO A 138 -27.73 -16.97 20.76
N GLU A 139 -28.58 -16.50 19.85
CA GLU A 139 -29.74 -17.27 19.37
C GLU A 139 -29.41 -18.20 18.20
N ASN A 140 -28.44 -17.86 17.36
CA ASN A 140 -28.17 -18.58 16.10
C ASN A 140 -26.68 -18.71 15.73
N ASP A 141 -25.77 -18.30 16.61
CA ASP A 141 -24.31 -18.36 16.48
C ASP A 141 -23.72 -17.65 15.23
N TYR A 142 -24.51 -16.82 14.55
CA TYR A 142 -24.00 -15.99 13.47
C TYR A 142 -23.04 -14.92 13.98
N ARG A 143 -22.04 -14.60 13.16
CA ARG A 143 -21.07 -13.53 13.44
C ARG A 143 -21.74 -12.17 13.35
N LEU A 144 -21.53 -11.38 14.39
CA LEU A 144 -21.94 -10.00 14.49
C LEU A 144 -20.70 -9.11 14.67
N TYR A 145 -20.63 -8.06 13.86
CA TYR A 145 -19.56 -7.06 13.88
C TYR A 145 -20.11 -5.76 14.44
N ASN A 146 -19.31 -5.03 15.21
CA ASN A 146 -19.67 -3.71 15.72
C ASN A 146 -19.08 -2.60 14.83
N GLU A 147 -19.45 -1.33 15.09
CA GLU A 147 -18.97 -0.19 14.29
C GLU A 147 -17.43 -0.03 14.31
N THR A 148 -16.76 -0.43 15.39
CA THR A 148 -15.29 -0.40 15.47
C THR A 148 -14.66 -1.43 14.51
N ASP A 149 -15.26 -2.61 14.38
CA ASP A 149 -14.80 -3.63 13.42
C ASP A 149 -14.92 -3.11 11.98
N LEU A 150 -16.01 -2.41 11.64
CA LEU A 150 -16.19 -1.79 10.32
C LEU A 150 -15.10 -0.76 10.03
N VAL A 151 -14.76 0.07 11.02
CA VAL A 151 -13.67 1.05 10.91
C VAL A 151 -12.32 0.35 10.71
N LYS A 152 -12.01 -0.69 11.51
CA LYS A 152 -10.80 -1.50 11.34
C LYS A 152 -10.71 -2.09 9.93
N ILE A 153 -11.81 -2.64 9.41
CA ILE A 153 -11.91 -3.18 8.05
C ILE A 153 -11.60 -2.11 6.99
N LYS A 154 -12.18 -0.90 7.13
CA LYS A 154 -11.89 0.23 6.21
C LYS A 154 -10.41 0.62 6.23
N PHE A 155 -9.77 0.69 7.41
CA PHE A 155 -8.33 0.97 7.49
C PHE A 155 -7.47 -0.13 6.89
N ILE A 156 -7.80 -1.41 7.16
CA ILE A 156 -7.05 -2.53 6.59
C ILE A 156 -7.13 -2.48 5.07
N GLN A 157 -8.32 -2.25 4.52
CA GLN A 157 -8.54 -2.11 3.08
C GLN A 157 -7.61 -1.04 2.47
N VAL A 158 -7.46 0.11 3.13
CA VAL A 158 -6.53 1.16 2.72
C VAL A 158 -5.08 0.67 2.71
N LEU A 159 -4.65 0.02 3.79
CA LEU A 159 -3.27 -0.43 3.93
C LEU A 159 -2.93 -1.65 3.08
N GLN A 160 -3.92 -2.36 2.50
CA GLN A 160 -3.66 -3.50 1.62
C GLN A 160 -2.94 -3.09 0.33
N ASN A 161 -3.23 -1.91 -0.17
CA ASN A 161 -2.65 -1.39 -1.42
C ASN A 161 -1.36 -0.61 -1.18
N CYS A 162 -0.94 -0.44 0.07
CA CYS A 162 0.28 0.28 0.43
C CYS A 162 1.53 -0.61 0.34
N VAL A 163 2.69 0.02 0.11
CA VAL A 163 3.97 -0.68 0.08
C VAL A 163 4.31 -1.17 1.49
N TYR A 164 4.70 -2.44 1.60
CA TYR A 164 5.16 -3.00 2.87
C TYR A 164 6.38 -2.24 3.39
N SER A 165 6.27 -1.71 4.60
CA SER A 165 7.26 -0.84 5.23
C SER A 165 7.08 -0.87 6.74
N GLU A 166 8.05 -0.34 7.48
CA GLU A 166 7.93 -0.16 8.93
C GLU A 166 6.69 0.67 9.30
N ASP A 167 6.39 1.72 8.52
CA ASP A 167 5.19 2.55 8.71
C ASP A 167 3.90 1.73 8.58
N THR A 168 3.76 0.90 7.53
CA THR A 168 2.53 0.10 7.33
C THR A 168 2.41 -1.03 8.34
N VAL A 169 3.52 -1.58 8.83
CA VAL A 169 3.53 -2.53 9.94
C VAL A 169 3.04 -1.86 11.23
N ALA A 170 3.57 -0.67 11.56
CA ALA A 170 3.17 0.09 12.74
C ALA A 170 1.68 0.47 12.67
N LEU A 171 1.20 0.96 11.53
CA LEU A 171 -0.22 1.29 11.34
C LEU A 171 -1.12 0.06 11.50
N LYS A 172 -0.73 -1.10 10.96
CA LYS A 172 -1.48 -2.36 11.15
C LYS A 172 -1.52 -2.78 12.61
N GLN A 173 -0.45 -2.56 13.38
CA GLN A 173 -0.45 -2.80 14.82
C GLN A 173 -1.39 -1.83 15.54
N SER A 174 -1.37 -0.53 15.20
CA SER A 174 -2.32 0.45 15.75
C SER A 174 -3.77 0.06 15.49
N ILE A 175 -4.09 -0.44 14.28
CA ILE A 175 -5.45 -0.95 13.96
C ILE A 175 -5.85 -2.09 14.91
N LYS A 176 -4.95 -3.03 15.18
CA LYS A 176 -5.23 -4.16 16.08
C LYS A 176 -5.56 -3.69 17.50
N MET A 177 -4.81 -2.69 17.96
CA MET A 177 -4.89 -2.17 19.33
C MET A 177 -6.02 -1.16 19.56
N LEU A 178 -6.74 -0.73 18.50
CA LEU A 178 -7.87 0.19 18.68
C LEU A 178 -8.92 -0.41 19.63
N ASP A 179 -9.22 0.35 20.68
CA ASP A 179 -10.25 0.01 21.65
C ASP A 179 -11.65 0.20 21.07
N GLN A 180 -12.60 -0.60 21.57
CA GLN A 180 -13.99 -0.50 21.14
C GLN A 180 -14.54 0.90 21.43
N TYR A 181 -15.10 1.52 20.40
CA TYR A 181 -15.83 2.79 20.48
C TYR A 181 -14.98 4.01 20.89
N ASN A 182 -13.64 3.91 20.86
CA ASN A 182 -12.77 5.06 21.13
C ASN A 182 -12.60 5.93 19.89
N VAL A 183 -13.48 6.91 19.74
CA VAL A 183 -13.50 7.80 18.57
C VAL A 183 -12.25 8.67 18.47
N GLU A 184 -11.65 9.07 19.60
CA GLU A 184 -10.41 9.88 19.61
C GLU A 184 -9.22 9.09 19.05
N GLU A 185 -9.06 7.83 19.46
CA GLU A 185 -8.03 6.95 18.90
C GLU A 185 -8.23 6.68 17.41
N ILE A 186 -9.47 6.47 16.98
CA ILE A 186 -9.80 6.25 15.56
C ILE A 186 -9.49 7.51 14.74
N SER A 187 -9.81 8.69 15.26
CA SER A 187 -9.50 9.97 14.61
C SER A 187 -7.98 10.15 14.47
N LYS A 188 -7.23 9.91 15.57
CA LYS A 188 -5.77 9.94 15.57
C LYS A 188 -5.16 8.96 14.56
N LEU A 189 -5.70 7.75 14.46
CA LEU A 189 -5.24 6.77 13.49
C LEU A 189 -5.52 7.23 12.04
N SER A 190 -6.67 7.85 11.79
CA SER A 190 -6.98 8.45 10.48
C SER A 190 -5.92 9.47 10.08
N ASP A 191 -5.51 10.35 11.00
CA ASP A 191 -4.45 11.33 10.75
C ASP A 191 -3.09 10.69 10.48
N GLN A 192 -2.75 9.62 11.19
CA GLN A 192 -1.52 8.86 10.96
C GLN A 192 -1.52 8.22 9.57
N VAL A 193 -2.64 7.62 9.14
CA VAL A 193 -2.78 7.04 7.80
C VAL A 193 -2.68 8.13 6.74
N ILE A 194 -3.38 9.27 6.88
CA ILE A 194 -3.27 10.41 5.95
C ILE A 194 -1.82 10.91 5.87
N THR A 195 -1.13 11.02 7.00
CA THR A 195 0.28 11.42 7.04
C THR A 195 1.16 10.44 6.26
N TYR A 196 0.93 9.14 6.41
CA TYR A 196 1.62 8.11 5.64
C TYR A 196 1.34 8.22 4.12
N LEU A 197 0.08 8.41 3.72
CA LEU A 197 -0.28 8.57 2.30
C LEU A 197 0.38 9.83 1.71
N ASN A 198 0.43 10.92 2.46
CA ASN A 198 1.12 12.16 2.09
C ASN A 198 2.64 11.97 1.96
N LYS A 199 3.26 11.15 2.83
CA LYS A 199 4.67 10.76 2.68
C LYS A 199 4.88 9.93 1.41
N THR A 200 3.96 9.00 1.14
CA THR A 200 4.02 8.10 -0.02
C THR A 200 3.95 8.88 -1.33
N ILE A 201 3.00 9.80 -1.50
CA ILE A 201 2.88 10.60 -2.74
C ILE A 201 4.13 11.47 -2.98
N ARG A 202 4.74 12.03 -1.92
CA ARG A 202 5.99 12.79 -2.05
C ARG A 202 7.13 11.90 -2.52
N SER A 203 7.24 10.68 -1.97
CA SER A 203 8.24 9.70 -2.39
C SER A 203 8.02 9.23 -3.83
N GLN A 204 6.77 9.05 -4.25
CA GLN A 204 6.43 8.70 -5.64
C GLN A 204 6.84 9.82 -6.61
N MET A 205 6.55 11.08 -6.26
CA MET A 205 6.98 12.23 -7.06
C MET A 205 8.51 12.32 -7.19
N GLN A 206 9.25 12.09 -6.09
CA GLN A 206 10.73 12.09 -6.13
C GLN A 206 11.28 10.95 -6.97
N ALA A 207 10.64 9.77 -6.94
CA ALA A 207 11.06 8.61 -7.71
C ALA A 207 10.85 8.77 -9.22
N MET A 208 10.05 9.74 -9.66
CA MET A 208 9.90 10.05 -11.09
C MET A 208 11.17 10.64 -11.71
N ALA A 209 11.99 11.37 -10.96
CA ALA A 209 13.19 12.00 -11.51
C ALA A 209 14.21 10.96 -12.04
N PRO A 210 14.65 9.95 -11.25
CA PRO A 210 15.53 8.90 -11.77
C PRO A 210 14.90 8.06 -12.89
N LEU A 211 13.57 7.92 -12.91
CA LEU A 211 12.86 7.24 -13.99
C LEU A 211 12.96 8.03 -15.30
N CYS A 212 12.71 9.34 -15.27
CA CYS A 212 12.85 10.20 -16.45
C CYS A 212 14.31 10.24 -16.93
N GLU A 213 15.28 10.40 -16.02
CA GLU A 213 16.71 10.37 -16.36
C GLU A 213 17.11 9.07 -17.07
N LEU A 214 16.59 7.93 -16.58
CA LEU A 214 16.83 6.64 -17.21
C LEU A 214 16.19 6.57 -18.61
N VAL A 215 14.96 7.06 -18.77
CA VAL A 215 14.26 7.10 -20.07
C VAL A 215 15.06 7.95 -21.06
N ASP A 216 15.43 9.18 -20.68
CA ASP A 216 16.20 10.08 -21.52
C ASP A 216 17.52 9.44 -21.95
N PHE A 217 18.21 8.77 -21.02
CA PHE A 217 19.47 8.07 -21.29
C PHE A 217 19.32 6.93 -22.30
N ILE A 218 18.26 6.12 -22.22
CA ILE A 218 18.05 4.99 -23.14
C ILE A 218 17.46 5.40 -24.50
N THR A 219 16.89 6.59 -24.60
CA THR A 219 16.32 7.13 -25.86
C THR A 219 17.25 8.09 -26.61
N SER A 220 18.33 8.55 -25.97
CA SER A 220 19.37 9.39 -26.58
C SER A 220 20.33 8.58 -27.44
#